data_AF-A0A7C3T8U4-F1
#
_entry.id   AF-A0A7C3T8U4-F1
#
_cell.length_a   1.000
_cell.length_b   1.000
_cell.length_c   1.000
_cell.angle_alpha   90.00
_cell.angle_beta   90.00
_cell.angle_gamma   90.00
#
_symmetry.space_group_name_H-M   'P 1'
#
loop_
_entity.id
_entity.type
_entity.pdbx_description
1 polymer ?
#
loop_
_entity_poly.entity_id
_entity_poly.type
_entity_poly.pdbx_seq_one_letter_code
_entity_poly.pdbx_strand_id
1 'polypeptide(L)'
;MVRRAMVLGLALLAAASVARPLRAGLQELFRTEIELAAAKLRVKAQDLDPDVALALAATGVTYRPTAGGVELLRGDGKKMSYAPYAERQQGYRAALNGDPRVRISFALSLVFDSPEASATLDTTPYREVAAYGRDFERVLIGILSSGESTPLLPRLVYSAADILVIRTDPEHIPLYLAMAGSRDSYMRSRGVAALGLLTCSERTAAPKIVEGLRSPVRAFSISAAQRAMFCGMLERAASDRSFRVRGAAALGLGLSDHEGARPLLQKLARDRDYLLLPGSTSGSRRVLYPVRATAEVMLGRLGFPVRRSGGEFEGRALREATRGGRDVTRDRSGMKRGITSSVQFHEWGW
;
A
#
# COMPACT_ATOMS: atom_id res chain seq x y z
N MET A 1 60.21 -0.13 -35.68
CA MET A 1 59.20 0.74 -36.31
C MET A 1 57.81 0.18 -36.01
N VAL A 2 56.82 1.08 -35.88
CA VAL A 2 55.39 0.86 -35.61
C VAL A 2 55.00 0.65 -34.13
N ARG A 3 54.69 1.79 -33.47
CA ARG A 3 53.72 1.88 -32.37
C ARG A 3 53.17 3.32 -32.28
N ARG A 4 51.84 3.40 -32.13
CA ARG A 4 51.00 4.48 -31.56
C ARG A 4 50.63 5.71 -32.42
N ALA A 5 49.45 6.22 -32.08
CA ALA A 5 48.68 7.37 -32.59
C ALA A 5 47.68 6.97 -33.70
N MET A 6 46.39 7.32 -33.67
CA MET A 6 45.70 8.37 -32.94
C MET A 6 44.20 8.03 -32.92
N VAL A 7 43.61 7.91 -31.73
CA VAL A 7 42.16 7.84 -31.50
C VAL A 7 41.67 9.28 -31.38
N LEU A 8 40.94 9.78 -32.39
CA LEU A 8 40.14 11.00 -32.25
C LEU A 8 39.14 11.10 -33.40
N GLY A 9 37.86 10.86 -33.11
CA GLY A 9 36.76 11.10 -34.03
C GLY A 9 35.51 10.33 -33.65
N LEU A 10 34.46 11.07 -33.27
CA LEU A 10 33.10 10.63 -32.90
C LEU A 10 32.87 10.13 -31.47
N ALA A 11 32.51 11.07 -30.58
CA ALA A 11 31.41 10.88 -29.61
C ALA A 11 31.01 12.25 -29.00
N LEU A 12 30.54 13.16 -29.86
CA LEU A 12 29.86 14.39 -29.44
C LEU A 12 28.35 14.14 -29.57
N LEU A 13 27.85 13.28 -28.68
CA LEU A 13 26.42 13.18 -28.34
C LEU A 13 26.36 13.41 -26.84
N ALA A 14 26.59 14.68 -26.47
CA ALA A 14 26.16 15.19 -25.19
C ALA A 14 24.64 14.99 -25.16
N ALA A 15 24.21 13.96 -24.43
CA ALA A 15 22.86 13.84 -23.97
C ALA A 15 22.57 15.12 -23.17
N ALA A 16 21.91 16.07 -23.81
CA ALA A 16 21.18 17.10 -23.12
C ALA A 16 20.10 16.38 -22.32
N SER A 17 20.44 15.92 -21.11
CA SER A 17 19.44 15.71 -20.08
C SER A 17 18.84 17.10 -19.87
N VAL A 18 17.71 17.35 -20.51
CA VAL A 18 16.86 18.48 -20.18
C VAL A 18 16.61 18.32 -18.68
N ALA A 19 17.32 19.11 -17.88
CA ALA A 19 17.10 19.19 -16.46
C ALA A 19 15.65 19.63 -16.31
N ARG A 20 14.75 18.66 -16.04
CA ARG A 20 13.39 18.98 -15.66
C ARG A 20 13.52 19.96 -14.50
N PRO A 21 12.92 21.15 -14.57
CA PRO A 21 12.94 22.06 -13.43
C PRO A 21 12.46 21.29 -12.22
N LEU A 22 13.24 21.33 -11.14
CA LEU A 22 12.88 20.73 -9.86
C LEU A 22 11.47 21.21 -9.53
N ARG A 23 10.49 20.30 -9.56
CA ARG A 23 9.13 20.63 -9.14
C ARG A 23 9.24 21.16 -7.72
N ALA A 24 8.62 22.30 -7.45
CA ALA A 24 8.47 22.77 -6.08
C ALA A 24 7.87 21.62 -5.24
N GLY A 25 8.42 21.39 -4.05
CA GLY A 25 7.90 20.38 -3.12
C GLY A 25 6.44 20.66 -2.75
N LEU A 26 5.71 19.67 -2.26
CA LEU A 26 4.32 19.85 -1.82
C LEU A 26 4.22 20.87 -0.71
N GLN A 27 5.23 20.98 0.17
CA GLN A 27 5.22 21.99 1.21
C GLN A 27 5.20 23.41 0.66
N GLU A 28 6.03 23.67 -0.35
CA GLU A 28 6.08 24.98 -1.01
C GLU A 28 4.80 25.24 -1.78
N LEU A 29 4.36 24.22 -2.51
CA LEU A 29 3.14 24.26 -3.30
C LEU A 29 1.90 24.55 -2.46
N PHE A 30 1.86 24.10 -1.20
CA PHE A 30 0.71 24.24 -0.30
C PHE A 30 0.96 25.16 0.90
N ARG A 31 1.96 26.06 0.83
CA ARG A 31 2.38 26.89 1.98
C ARG A 31 1.21 27.62 2.64
N THR A 32 0.40 28.33 1.85
CA THR A 32 -0.77 29.07 2.33
C THR A 32 -1.81 28.14 2.96
N GLU A 33 -2.11 27.01 2.31
CA GLU A 33 -3.08 26.05 2.82
C GLU A 33 -2.64 25.36 4.13
N ILE A 34 -1.33 25.15 4.31
CA ILE A 34 -0.72 24.60 5.53
C ILE A 34 -0.90 25.59 6.69
N GLU A 35 -0.60 26.87 6.46
CA GLU A 35 -0.77 27.94 7.47
C GLU A 35 -2.24 28.08 7.92
N LEU A 36 -3.18 27.88 6.99
CA LEU A 36 -4.61 27.97 7.26
C LEU A 36 -5.22 26.71 7.89
N ALA A 37 -4.50 25.58 7.92
CA ALA A 37 -5.04 24.29 8.33
C ALA A 37 -5.55 24.30 9.78
N ALA A 38 -4.77 24.86 10.71
CA ALA A 38 -5.14 24.92 12.12
C ALA A 38 -6.40 25.76 12.37
N ALA A 39 -6.48 26.93 11.73
CA ALA A 39 -7.65 27.80 11.79
C ALA A 39 -8.91 27.08 11.25
N LYS A 40 -8.78 26.34 10.14
CA LYS A 40 -9.86 25.55 9.56
C LYS A 40 -10.37 24.46 10.50
N LEU A 41 -9.45 23.83 11.23
CA LEU A 41 -9.75 22.80 12.23
C LEU A 41 -10.20 23.35 13.59
N ARG A 42 -10.11 24.66 13.80
CA ARG A 42 -10.35 25.30 15.11
C ARG A 42 -9.44 24.73 16.21
N VAL A 43 -8.19 24.44 15.87
CA VAL A 43 -7.13 24.04 16.80
C VAL A 43 -6.03 25.09 16.82
N LYS A 44 -5.19 25.11 17.86
CA LYS A 44 -4.01 26.00 17.85
C LYS A 44 -2.98 25.45 16.86
N ALA A 45 -2.29 26.35 16.16
CA ALA A 45 -1.30 25.97 15.16
C ALA A 45 -0.18 25.09 15.74
N GLN A 46 0.29 25.41 16.95
CA GLN A 46 1.31 24.63 17.66
C GLN A 46 0.89 23.20 18.04
N ASP A 47 -0.42 22.93 18.08
CA ASP A 47 -0.98 21.64 18.46
C ASP A 47 -1.25 20.77 17.22
N LEU A 48 -1.10 21.32 16.01
CA LEU A 48 -1.28 20.61 14.76
C LEU A 48 0.05 20.10 14.23
N ASP A 49 0.18 18.79 14.15
CA ASP A 49 1.34 18.14 13.54
C ASP A 49 1.57 18.65 12.09
N PRO A 50 2.80 19.05 11.72
CA PRO A 50 3.09 19.61 10.40
C PRO A 50 2.75 18.68 9.23
N ASP A 51 2.89 17.37 9.40
CA ASP A 51 2.56 16.39 8.36
C ASP A 51 1.04 16.24 8.24
N VAL A 52 0.30 16.32 9.35
CA VAL A 52 -1.17 16.40 9.33
C VAL A 52 -1.65 17.67 8.60
N ALA A 53 -1.01 18.83 8.85
CA ALA A 53 -1.32 20.07 8.14
C ALA A 53 -1.06 19.97 6.64
N LEU A 54 0.09 19.40 6.24
CA LEU A 54 0.41 19.11 4.85
C LEU A 54 -0.60 18.15 4.22
N ALA A 55 -0.99 17.08 4.92
CA ALA A 55 -1.99 16.14 4.42
C ALA A 55 -3.36 16.79 4.20
N LEU A 56 -3.81 17.66 5.12
CA LEU A 56 -5.05 18.43 4.96
C LEU A 56 -5.01 19.35 3.74
N ALA A 57 -3.90 20.05 3.55
CA ALA A 57 -3.71 20.92 2.41
C ALA A 57 -3.69 20.13 1.10
N ALA A 58 -2.85 19.10 1.02
CA ALA A 58 -2.66 18.29 -0.18
C ALA A 58 -3.91 17.50 -0.59
N THR A 59 -4.74 17.08 0.36
CA THR A 59 -6.01 16.39 0.08
C THR A 59 -7.15 17.36 -0.28
N GLY A 60 -6.91 18.67 -0.27
CA GLY A 60 -7.87 19.70 -0.63
C GLY A 60 -8.83 20.11 0.49
N VAL A 61 -8.67 19.60 1.71
CA VAL A 61 -9.61 19.81 2.83
C VAL A 61 -9.69 21.29 3.24
N THR A 62 -8.57 21.99 3.17
CA THR A 62 -8.47 23.39 3.63
C THR A 62 -9.13 24.39 2.69
N TYR A 63 -9.11 24.13 1.37
CA TYR A 63 -9.48 25.10 0.34
C TYR A 63 -10.51 24.63 -0.71
N ARG A 64 -10.88 23.34 -0.72
CA ARG A 64 -11.92 22.74 -1.60
C ARG A 64 -11.69 22.99 -3.10
N PRO A 65 -10.68 22.34 -3.70
CA PRO A 65 -10.35 22.56 -5.11
C PRO A 65 -11.52 22.24 -6.05
N THR A 66 -11.66 23.07 -7.08
CA THR A 66 -12.61 22.88 -8.19
C THR A 66 -11.87 22.85 -9.53
N ALA A 67 -12.21 21.92 -10.42
CA ALA A 67 -11.67 21.85 -11.78
C ALA A 67 -12.73 21.37 -12.77
N GLY A 68 -12.88 22.06 -13.91
CA GLY A 68 -13.86 21.68 -14.93
C GLY A 68 -15.30 21.61 -14.42
N GLY A 69 -15.68 22.47 -13.46
CA GLY A 69 -17.00 22.46 -12.82
C GLY A 69 -17.19 21.38 -11.73
N VAL A 70 -16.17 20.56 -11.46
CA VAL A 70 -16.21 19.52 -10.42
C VAL A 70 -15.59 20.06 -9.13
N GLU A 71 -16.34 20.00 -8.02
CA GLU A 71 -15.81 20.19 -6.66
C GLU A 71 -15.22 18.86 -6.16
N LEU A 72 -13.97 18.86 -5.70
CA LEU A 72 -13.30 17.63 -5.27
C LEU A 72 -13.96 16.98 -4.06
N LEU A 73 -14.48 17.79 -3.14
CA LEU A 73 -14.99 17.37 -1.84
C LEU A 73 -16.48 17.64 -1.75
N ARG A 74 -17.22 16.73 -1.10
CA ARG A 74 -18.64 16.88 -0.78
C ARG A 74 -18.82 16.88 0.74
N GLY A 75 -19.86 17.57 1.19
CA GLY A 75 -20.20 17.68 2.62
C GLY A 75 -19.31 18.64 3.40
N ASP A 76 -19.35 18.53 4.73
CA ASP A 76 -18.67 19.41 5.66
C ASP A 76 -18.17 18.67 6.92
N GLY A 77 -17.16 19.26 7.57
CA GLY A 77 -16.57 18.74 8.81
C GLY A 77 -16.29 17.23 8.76
N LYS A 78 -16.84 16.48 9.71
CA LYS A 78 -16.66 15.02 9.83
C LYS A 78 -17.35 14.20 8.74
N LYS A 79 -18.35 14.76 8.04
CA LYS A 79 -19.09 14.08 6.97
C LYS A 79 -18.45 14.26 5.60
N MET A 80 -17.31 14.94 5.53
CA MET A 80 -16.59 15.19 4.30
C MET A 80 -16.18 13.87 3.61
N SER A 81 -16.38 13.84 2.30
CA SER A 81 -15.94 12.76 1.42
C SER A 81 -15.46 13.32 0.09
N TYR A 82 -14.70 12.53 -0.65
CA TYR A 82 -14.43 12.81 -2.04
C TYR A 82 -15.72 12.74 -2.88
N ALA A 83 -15.75 13.50 -3.98
CA ALA A 83 -16.76 13.36 -5.03
C ALA A 83 -16.70 11.96 -5.68
N PRO A 84 -17.74 11.53 -6.41
CA PRO A 84 -17.71 10.26 -7.14
C PRO A 84 -16.48 10.12 -8.04
N TYR A 85 -15.96 8.90 -8.17
CA TYR A 85 -14.69 8.64 -8.87
C TYR A 85 -14.66 9.19 -10.32
N ALA A 86 -15.74 9.02 -11.07
CA ALA A 86 -15.84 9.50 -12.46
C ALA A 86 -15.72 11.04 -12.55
N GLU A 87 -16.37 11.76 -11.63
CA GLU A 87 -16.26 13.22 -11.53
C GLU A 87 -14.83 13.63 -11.20
N ARG A 88 -14.17 12.92 -10.26
CA ARG A 88 -12.78 13.21 -9.89
C ARG A 88 -11.81 12.94 -11.04
N GLN A 89 -12.03 11.92 -11.85
CA GLN A 89 -11.25 11.69 -13.06
C GLN A 89 -11.43 12.84 -14.07
N GLN A 90 -12.66 13.33 -14.26
CA GLN A 90 -12.93 14.48 -15.12
C GLN A 90 -12.24 15.74 -14.59
N GLY A 91 -12.36 16.03 -13.29
CA GLY A 91 -11.70 17.15 -12.64
C GLY A 91 -10.18 17.08 -12.74
N TYR A 92 -9.59 15.89 -12.54
CA TYR A 92 -8.15 15.66 -12.73
C TYR A 92 -7.70 15.98 -14.16
N ARG A 93 -8.43 15.49 -15.17
CA ARG A 93 -8.14 15.77 -16.58
C ARG A 93 -8.23 17.26 -16.90
N ALA A 94 -9.26 17.94 -16.37
CA ALA A 94 -9.41 19.38 -16.53
C ALA A 94 -8.27 20.17 -15.86
N ALA A 95 -7.73 19.66 -14.76
CA ALA A 95 -6.63 20.28 -14.01
C ALA A 95 -5.23 20.02 -14.62
N LEU A 96 -5.08 19.16 -15.64
CA LEU A 96 -3.77 18.81 -16.21
C LEU A 96 -2.94 20.02 -16.64
N ASN A 97 -3.61 21.04 -17.21
CA ASN A 97 -3.00 22.29 -17.67
C ASN A 97 -3.28 23.49 -16.75
N GLY A 98 -3.79 23.24 -15.53
CA GLY A 98 -4.21 24.26 -14.58
C GLY A 98 -3.28 24.44 -13.38
N ASP A 99 -3.83 24.93 -12.27
CA ASP A 99 -3.11 25.09 -10.99
C ASP A 99 -2.56 23.72 -10.51
N PRO A 100 -1.23 23.56 -10.35
CA PRO A 100 -0.63 22.32 -9.86
C PRO A 100 -1.18 21.85 -8.50
N ARG A 101 -1.63 22.76 -7.62
CA ARG A 101 -2.27 22.43 -6.32
C ARG A 101 -3.58 21.69 -6.51
N VAL A 102 -4.42 22.20 -7.42
CA VAL A 102 -5.70 21.60 -7.77
C VAL A 102 -5.44 20.24 -8.40
N ARG A 103 -4.54 20.17 -9.38
CA ARG A 103 -4.18 18.93 -10.07
C ARG A 103 -3.72 17.84 -9.11
N ILE A 104 -2.81 18.16 -8.19
CA ILE A 104 -2.27 17.17 -7.25
C ILE A 104 -3.31 16.72 -6.23
N SER A 105 -4.22 17.61 -5.80
CA SER A 105 -5.31 17.24 -4.88
C SER A 105 -6.28 16.25 -5.52
N PHE A 106 -6.64 16.49 -6.80
CA PHE A 106 -7.43 15.55 -7.58
C PHE A 106 -6.67 14.23 -7.79
N ALA A 107 -5.37 14.27 -8.09
CA ALA A 107 -4.55 13.06 -8.25
C ALA A 107 -4.50 12.22 -6.96
N LEU A 108 -4.24 12.84 -5.81
CA LEU A 108 -4.24 12.19 -4.50
C LEU A 108 -5.58 11.53 -4.18
N SER A 109 -6.70 12.18 -4.51
CA SER A 109 -8.02 11.58 -4.31
C SER A 109 -8.19 10.29 -5.11
N LEU A 110 -7.71 10.25 -6.35
CA LEU A 110 -7.80 9.07 -7.22
C LEU A 110 -6.91 7.94 -6.73
N VAL A 111 -5.80 8.28 -6.08
CA VAL A 111 -4.85 7.34 -5.48
C VAL A 111 -5.38 6.76 -4.17
N PHE A 112 -5.93 7.58 -3.28
CA PHE A 112 -6.39 7.13 -1.96
C PHE A 112 -7.80 6.51 -1.96
N ASP A 113 -8.64 6.90 -2.90
CA ASP A 113 -10.03 6.45 -3.00
C ASP A 113 -10.32 5.98 -4.43
N SER A 114 -9.70 4.87 -4.83
CA SER A 114 -9.91 4.24 -6.13
C SER A 114 -11.08 3.24 -6.05
N PRO A 115 -11.88 2.99 -7.10
CA PRO A 115 -12.88 1.94 -7.05
C PRO A 115 -12.25 0.55 -6.98
N GLU A 116 -12.84 -0.35 -6.19
CA GLU A 116 -12.39 -1.74 -5.98
C GLU A 116 -12.50 -2.63 -7.24
N ALA A 117 -13.03 -2.16 -8.38
CA ALA A 117 -13.44 -3.03 -9.50
C ALA A 117 -12.89 -2.66 -10.89
N SER A 118 -12.00 -1.67 -11.03
CA SER A 118 -11.49 -1.30 -12.36
C SER A 118 -10.28 -2.16 -12.76
N ALA A 119 -10.46 -3.04 -13.74
CA ALA A 119 -9.40 -3.88 -14.33
C ALA A 119 -8.29 -3.06 -15.04
N THR A 120 -8.52 -1.76 -15.27
CA THR A 120 -7.54 -0.83 -15.82
C THR A 120 -7.48 0.41 -14.94
N LEU A 121 -6.71 0.31 -13.85
CA LEU A 121 -6.38 1.48 -13.03
C LEU A 121 -5.48 2.40 -13.85
N ASP A 122 -5.95 3.63 -14.11
CA ASP A 122 -5.09 4.68 -14.64
C ASP A 122 -3.96 4.94 -13.63
N THR A 123 -2.73 4.56 -14.00
CA THR A 123 -1.55 4.74 -13.13
C THR A 123 -0.99 6.15 -13.19
N THR A 124 -1.52 7.02 -14.05
CA THR A 124 -1.02 8.39 -14.24
C THR A 124 -1.10 9.23 -12.97
N PRO A 125 -2.24 9.28 -12.24
CA PRO A 125 -2.32 9.97 -10.95
C PRO A 125 -1.29 9.47 -9.94
N TYR A 126 -1.10 8.14 -9.88
CA TYR A 126 -0.12 7.54 -8.97
C TYR A 126 1.31 7.94 -9.33
N ARG A 127 1.70 7.88 -10.61
CA ARG A 127 3.03 8.31 -11.06
C ARG A 127 3.27 9.79 -10.79
N GLU A 128 2.23 10.62 -10.90
CA GLU A 128 2.33 12.04 -10.61
C GLU A 128 2.58 12.31 -9.13
N VAL A 129 1.79 11.72 -8.22
CA VAL A 129 2.01 11.91 -6.76
C VAL A 129 3.34 11.31 -6.32
N ALA A 130 3.72 10.16 -6.87
CA ALA A 130 4.98 9.50 -6.55
C ALA A 130 6.21 10.33 -6.96
N ALA A 131 6.07 11.23 -7.94
CA ALA A 131 7.15 12.11 -8.37
C ALA A 131 7.54 13.17 -7.32
N TYR A 132 6.72 13.37 -6.27
CA TYR A 132 7.02 14.27 -5.16
C TYR A 132 7.87 13.61 -4.06
N GLY A 133 8.18 12.32 -4.17
CA GLY A 133 9.11 11.62 -3.27
C GLY A 133 8.75 11.77 -1.79
N ARG A 134 9.70 12.29 -1.00
CA ARG A 134 9.56 12.46 0.46
C ARG A 134 8.36 13.30 0.88
N ASP A 135 7.96 14.28 0.09
CA ASP A 135 6.78 15.09 0.44
C ASP A 135 5.49 14.28 0.34
N PHE A 136 5.40 13.34 -0.60
CA PHE A 136 4.26 12.43 -0.67
C PHE A 136 4.27 11.46 0.53
N GLU A 137 5.42 10.97 0.94
CA GLU A 137 5.56 10.16 2.16
C GLU A 137 5.10 10.91 3.41
N ARG A 138 5.42 12.20 3.52
CA ARG A 138 4.91 13.04 4.60
C ARG A 138 3.40 13.23 4.57
N VAL A 139 2.78 13.29 3.39
CA VAL A 139 1.31 13.24 3.29
C VAL A 139 0.76 11.91 3.83
N LEU A 140 1.40 10.77 3.52
CA LEU A 140 1.01 9.47 4.05
C LEU A 140 1.13 9.42 5.59
N ILE A 141 2.25 9.91 6.13
CA ILE A 141 2.50 10.00 7.57
C ILE A 141 1.45 10.89 8.23
N GLY A 142 1.17 12.07 7.65
CA GLY A 142 0.13 12.97 8.13
C GLY A 142 -1.27 12.35 8.16
N ILE A 143 -1.61 11.54 7.16
CA ILE A 143 -2.85 10.76 7.17
C ILE A 143 -2.84 9.73 8.31
N LEU A 144 -1.76 8.95 8.45
CA LEU A 144 -1.64 7.89 9.45
C LEU A 144 -1.63 8.41 10.90
N SER A 145 -1.05 9.59 11.11
CA SER A 145 -0.98 10.27 12.41
C SER A 145 -2.23 11.11 12.71
N SER A 146 -3.17 11.22 11.78
CA SER A 146 -4.36 12.06 11.97
C SER A 146 -5.31 11.51 13.05
N GLY A 147 -5.79 12.41 13.91
CA GLY A 147 -6.81 12.09 14.92
C GLY A 147 -8.20 11.89 14.30
N GLU A 148 -9.10 11.23 15.03
CA GLU A 148 -10.47 10.94 14.54
C GLU A 148 -11.34 12.18 14.30
N SER A 149 -10.95 13.32 14.87
CA SER A 149 -11.60 14.61 14.66
C SER A 149 -11.23 15.27 13.34
N THR A 150 -10.15 14.82 12.69
CA THR A 150 -9.66 15.43 11.45
C THR A 150 -10.62 15.11 10.29
N PRO A 151 -11.12 16.11 9.55
CA PRO A 151 -11.98 15.88 8.38
C PRO A 151 -11.26 15.03 7.33
N LEU A 152 -11.98 14.09 6.72
CA LEU A 152 -11.55 13.21 5.63
C LEU A 152 -10.40 12.24 5.97
N LEU A 153 -9.28 12.70 6.54
CA LEU A 153 -8.03 11.92 6.68
C LEU A 153 -8.20 10.56 7.38
N PRO A 154 -8.98 10.40 8.47
CA PRO A 154 -9.20 9.11 9.10
C PRO A 154 -9.78 8.06 8.15
N ARG A 155 -10.49 8.48 7.09
CA ARG A 155 -11.04 7.58 6.05
C ARG A 155 -9.99 7.11 5.05
N LEU A 156 -8.86 7.80 4.97
CA LEU A 156 -7.77 7.49 4.03
C LEU A 156 -6.66 6.66 4.69
N VAL A 157 -6.74 6.45 6.01
CA VAL A 157 -5.72 5.80 6.84
C VAL A 157 -5.33 4.40 6.32
N TYR A 158 -6.28 3.55 5.91
CA TYR A 158 -5.94 2.24 5.35
C TYR A 158 -5.32 2.32 3.94
N SER A 159 -5.78 3.23 3.09
CA SER A 159 -5.17 3.47 1.78
C SER A 159 -3.76 4.01 1.92
N ALA A 160 -3.53 4.91 2.87
CA ALA A 160 -2.20 5.44 3.18
C ALA A 160 -1.25 4.35 3.70
N ALA A 161 -1.73 3.47 4.58
CA ALA A 161 -0.96 2.32 5.03
C ALA A 161 -0.57 1.41 3.86
N ASP A 162 -1.50 1.10 2.95
CA ASP A 162 -1.22 0.27 1.78
C ASP A 162 -0.18 0.90 0.86
N ILE A 163 -0.36 2.18 0.52
CA ILE A 163 0.58 2.90 -0.34
C ILE A 163 1.97 2.96 0.30
N LEU A 164 2.04 3.18 1.61
CA LEU A 164 3.30 3.19 2.35
C LEU A 164 4.00 1.82 2.28
N VAL A 165 3.27 0.71 2.42
CA VAL A 165 3.85 -0.64 2.27
C VAL A 165 4.29 -0.90 0.83
N ILE A 166 3.52 -0.49 -0.18
CA ILE A 166 3.93 -0.62 -1.60
C ILE A 166 5.22 0.16 -1.87
N ARG A 167 5.39 1.29 -1.19
CA ARG A 167 6.57 2.16 -1.26
C ARG A 167 7.55 1.91 -0.12
N THR A 168 7.61 0.68 0.42
CA THR A 168 8.43 0.36 1.60
C THR A 168 9.83 0.96 1.49
N ASP A 169 10.21 1.71 2.52
CA ASP A 169 11.51 2.36 2.66
C ASP A 169 12.03 2.22 4.11
N PRO A 170 13.32 1.88 4.33
CA PRO A 170 13.92 1.76 5.66
C PRO A 170 13.80 3.00 6.56
N GLU A 171 13.69 4.21 6.00
CA GLU A 171 13.53 5.45 6.78
C GLU A 171 12.26 5.41 7.66
N HIS A 172 11.29 4.58 7.31
CA HIS A 172 9.99 4.49 7.97
C HIS A 172 9.86 3.31 8.95
N ILE A 173 10.98 2.65 9.29
CA ILE A 173 11.01 1.52 10.25
C ILE A 173 10.23 1.83 11.56
N PRO A 174 10.41 2.99 12.22
CA PRO A 174 9.66 3.29 13.45
C PRO A 174 8.14 3.25 13.25
N LEU A 175 7.66 3.72 12.10
CA LEU A 175 6.25 3.71 11.76
C LEU A 175 5.75 2.29 11.47
N TYR A 176 6.52 1.47 10.77
CA TYR A 176 6.15 0.06 10.55
C TYR A 176 6.10 -0.74 11.85
N LEU A 177 7.01 -0.47 12.79
CA LEU A 177 6.99 -1.06 14.13
C LEU A 177 5.74 -0.64 14.90
N ALA A 178 5.38 0.65 14.86
CA ALA A 178 4.15 1.14 15.47
C ALA A 178 2.89 0.50 14.86
N MET A 179 2.84 0.38 13.53
CA MET A 179 1.76 -0.31 12.82
C MET A 179 1.69 -1.79 13.21
N ALA A 180 2.81 -2.51 13.25
CA ALA A 180 2.90 -3.91 13.65
C ALA A 180 2.52 -4.14 15.13
N GLY A 181 2.62 -3.11 15.98
CA GLY A 181 2.13 -3.12 17.36
C GLY A 181 0.63 -2.79 17.50
N SER A 182 -0.06 -2.41 16.41
CA SER A 182 -1.43 -1.91 16.48
C SER A 182 -2.43 -2.99 16.91
N ARG A 183 -3.44 -2.56 17.70
CA ARG A 183 -4.61 -3.39 18.04
C ARG A 183 -5.50 -3.64 16.82
N ASP A 184 -5.49 -2.73 15.86
CA ASP A 184 -6.15 -2.88 14.57
C ASP A 184 -5.41 -3.95 13.75
N SER A 185 -6.13 -5.03 13.43
CA SER A 185 -5.56 -6.17 12.70
C SER A 185 -5.13 -5.82 11.28
N TYR A 186 -5.78 -4.85 10.65
CA TYR A 186 -5.41 -4.36 9.33
C TYR A 186 -4.07 -3.62 9.41
N MET A 187 -3.95 -2.66 10.32
CA MET A 187 -2.68 -1.93 10.50
C MET A 187 -1.53 -2.83 10.89
N ARG A 188 -1.79 -3.77 11.79
CA ARG A 188 -0.81 -4.78 12.17
C ARG A 188 -0.34 -5.60 10.99
N SER A 189 -1.26 -6.04 10.12
CA SER A 189 -0.88 -6.79 8.92
C SER A 189 0.02 -5.98 7.97
N ARG A 190 -0.27 -4.68 7.79
CA ARG A 190 0.52 -3.79 6.94
C ARG A 190 1.89 -3.49 7.52
N GLY A 191 1.99 -3.26 8.82
CA GLY A 191 3.27 -3.12 9.52
C GLY A 191 4.13 -4.39 9.37
N VAL A 192 3.55 -5.57 9.61
CA VAL A 192 4.25 -6.85 9.44
C VAL A 192 4.69 -7.07 7.99
N ALA A 193 3.85 -6.73 7.01
CA ALA A 193 4.19 -6.83 5.60
C ALA A 193 5.38 -5.93 5.21
N ALA A 194 5.37 -4.66 5.64
CA ALA A 194 6.48 -3.74 5.39
C ALA A 194 7.79 -4.23 6.03
N LEU A 195 7.75 -4.66 7.29
CA LEU A 195 8.92 -5.24 7.96
C LEU A 195 9.43 -6.48 7.21
N GLY A 196 8.52 -7.32 6.73
CA GLY A 196 8.83 -8.47 5.88
C GLY A 196 9.52 -8.08 4.57
N LEU A 197 9.01 -7.07 3.87
CA LEU A 197 9.62 -6.53 2.65
C LEU A 197 11.05 -6.03 2.91
N LEU A 198 11.28 -5.35 4.04
CA LEU A 198 12.62 -4.89 4.45
C LEU A 198 13.60 -6.05 4.73
N THR A 199 13.11 -7.25 5.06
CA THR A 199 13.97 -8.43 5.21
C THR A 199 14.43 -9.05 3.89
N CYS A 200 13.97 -8.54 2.75
CA CYS A 200 14.51 -8.96 1.46
C CYS A 200 15.97 -8.54 1.33
N SER A 201 16.82 -9.45 0.86
CA SER A 201 18.23 -9.20 0.55
C SER A 201 18.44 -9.28 -0.95
N GLU A 202 19.64 -8.96 -1.44
CA GLU A 202 20.01 -9.19 -2.85
C GLU A 202 19.86 -10.67 -3.26
N ARG A 203 20.18 -11.59 -2.34
CA ARG A 203 20.05 -13.04 -2.57
C ARG A 203 18.59 -13.43 -2.79
N THR A 204 17.68 -12.86 -2.01
CA THR A 204 16.24 -13.09 -2.18
C THR A 204 15.58 -12.17 -3.19
N ALA A 205 16.18 -11.05 -3.61
CA ALA A 205 15.61 -10.13 -4.59
C ALA A 205 15.80 -10.60 -6.05
N ALA A 206 16.58 -11.67 -6.27
CA ALA A 206 16.85 -12.25 -7.59
C ALA A 206 15.58 -12.42 -8.45
N PRO A 207 15.68 -12.24 -9.79
CA PRO A 207 14.61 -11.81 -10.67
C PRO A 207 13.69 -12.96 -11.11
N LYS A 208 13.29 -13.83 -10.19
CA LYS A 208 12.11 -14.68 -10.43
C LYS A 208 10.89 -13.80 -10.18
N ILE A 209 10.25 -13.39 -11.28
CA ILE A 209 8.85 -12.97 -11.25
C ILE A 209 8.12 -14.09 -10.51
N VAL A 210 7.66 -13.79 -9.31
CA VAL A 210 6.75 -14.70 -8.62
C VAL A 210 5.40 -14.40 -9.19
N GLU A 211 4.84 -15.37 -9.90
CA GLU A 211 3.47 -15.33 -10.36
C GLU A 211 2.57 -15.00 -9.15
N GLY A 212 1.91 -13.83 -9.19
CA GLY A 212 1.12 -13.31 -8.07
C GLY A 212 1.78 -12.19 -7.23
N LEU A 213 3.03 -11.78 -7.52
CA LEU A 213 3.65 -10.56 -6.97
C LEU A 213 3.88 -9.54 -8.12
N ARG A 214 3.10 -8.44 -8.16
CA ARG A 214 3.10 -7.49 -9.31
C ARG A 214 4.06 -6.31 -9.22
N SER A 215 4.68 -6.02 -8.08
CA SER A 215 5.82 -5.09 -8.00
C SER A 215 7.13 -5.83 -7.74
N PRO A 216 8.24 -5.38 -8.34
CA PRO A 216 9.54 -5.99 -8.12
C PRO A 216 9.88 -5.91 -6.63
N VAL A 217 10.17 -7.06 -6.04
CA VAL A 217 10.72 -7.12 -4.69
C VAL A 217 12.12 -6.50 -4.75
N ARG A 218 12.34 -5.46 -3.96
CA ARG A 218 13.62 -4.76 -3.89
C ARG A 218 14.40 -5.28 -2.69
N ALA A 219 15.70 -5.44 -2.85
CA ALA A 219 16.58 -5.62 -1.72
C ALA A 219 16.68 -4.31 -0.94
N PHE A 220 16.78 -4.41 0.39
CA PHE A 220 16.99 -3.26 1.25
C PHE A 220 18.23 -3.46 2.14
N SER A 221 18.98 -2.38 2.30
CA SER A 221 20.13 -2.31 3.19
C SER A 221 19.67 -1.98 4.61
N ILE A 222 19.37 -3.02 5.39
CA ILE A 222 19.15 -2.94 6.85
C ILE A 222 20.24 -3.70 7.59
N SER A 223 20.50 -3.35 8.85
CA SER A 223 21.51 -4.02 9.66
C SER A 223 21.13 -5.49 9.94
N ALA A 224 22.14 -6.33 10.21
CA ALA A 224 21.90 -7.72 10.59
C ALA A 224 21.02 -7.84 11.84
N ALA A 225 21.21 -6.93 12.81
CA ALA A 225 20.39 -6.86 14.02
C ALA A 225 18.93 -6.51 13.71
N GLN A 226 18.67 -5.53 12.83
CA GLN A 226 17.32 -5.21 12.36
C GLN A 226 16.68 -6.40 11.64
N ARG A 227 17.43 -7.06 10.76
CA ARG A 227 16.95 -8.23 10.02
C ARG A 227 16.56 -9.37 10.97
N ALA A 228 17.40 -9.69 11.94
CA ALA A 228 17.11 -10.71 12.95
C ALA A 228 15.87 -10.35 13.79
N MET A 229 15.75 -9.08 14.21
CA MET A 229 14.58 -8.59 14.93
C MET A 229 13.30 -8.74 14.11
N PHE A 230 13.32 -8.33 12.85
CA PHE A 230 12.17 -8.42 11.95
C PHE A 230 11.79 -9.88 11.66
N CYS A 231 12.76 -10.76 11.43
CA CYS A 231 12.50 -12.20 11.30
C CYS A 231 11.78 -12.74 12.55
N GLY A 232 12.27 -12.44 13.76
CA GLY A 232 11.59 -12.85 14.99
C GLY A 232 10.17 -12.28 15.13
N MET A 233 9.89 -11.08 14.59
CA MET A 233 8.52 -10.54 14.53
C MET A 233 7.64 -11.32 13.55
N LEU A 234 8.17 -11.70 12.38
CA LEU A 234 7.45 -12.52 11.39
C LEU A 234 7.08 -13.89 11.97
N GLU A 235 7.98 -14.53 12.71
CA GLU A 235 7.70 -15.81 13.38
C GLU A 235 6.54 -15.70 14.38
N ARG A 236 6.53 -14.65 15.20
CA ARG A 236 5.42 -14.38 16.13
C ARG A 236 4.12 -14.11 15.37
N ALA A 237 4.19 -13.30 14.32
CA ALA A 237 3.05 -12.95 13.48
C ALA A 237 2.46 -14.16 12.73
N ALA A 238 3.24 -15.22 12.46
CA ALA A 238 2.77 -16.47 11.85
C ALA A 238 1.77 -17.23 12.74
N SER A 239 1.66 -16.88 14.02
CA SER A 239 0.68 -17.45 14.96
C SER A 239 -0.36 -16.42 15.44
N ASP A 240 -0.47 -15.26 14.78
CA ASP A 240 -1.46 -14.23 15.13
C ASP A 240 -2.90 -14.73 14.96
N ARG A 241 -3.81 -14.23 15.80
CA ARG A 241 -5.24 -14.55 15.73
C ARG A 241 -5.90 -14.11 14.43
N SER A 242 -5.37 -13.08 13.78
CA SER A 242 -5.88 -12.53 12.52
C SER A 242 -5.20 -13.21 11.33
N PHE A 243 -6.00 -13.79 10.44
CA PHE A 243 -5.49 -14.35 9.18
C PHE A 243 -4.73 -13.30 8.35
N ARG A 244 -5.15 -12.03 8.42
CA ARG A 244 -4.47 -10.92 7.75
C ARG A 244 -3.06 -10.72 8.26
N VAL A 245 -2.78 -10.99 9.52
CA VAL A 245 -1.41 -10.86 10.05
C VAL A 245 -0.59 -12.10 9.71
N ARG A 246 -1.21 -13.28 9.76
CA ARG A 246 -0.54 -14.55 9.43
C ARG A 246 -0.11 -14.64 7.97
N GLY A 247 -0.91 -14.16 7.02
CA GLY A 247 -0.43 -14.11 5.64
C GLY A 247 0.75 -13.14 5.46
N ALA A 248 0.95 -12.16 6.37
CA ALA A 248 1.93 -11.08 6.20
C ALA A 248 3.25 -11.55 6.73
N ALA A 249 3.17 -12.31 7.83
CA ALA A 249 4.20 -13.25 8.17
C ALA A 249 4.53 -14.17 6.99
N ALA A 250 3.55 -14.82 6.34
CA ALA A 250 3.84 -15.71 5.20
C ALA A 250 4.62 -14.99 4.08
N LEU A 251 4.15 -13.83 3.63
CA LEU A 251 4.83 -12.99 2.65
C LEU A 251 6.25 -12.66 3.11
N GLY A 252 6.40 -12.05 4.30
CA GLY A 252 7.70 -11.65 4.82
C GLY A 252 8.68 -12.81 4.98
N LEU A 253 8.21 -13.96 5.50
CA LEU A 253 9.03 -15.16 5.66
C LEU A 253 9.54 -15.66 4.29
N GLY A 254 8.71 -15.64 3.25
CA GLY A 254 9.10 -16.04 1.90
C GLY A 254 10.05 -15.08 1.20
N LEU A 255 10.07 -13.81 1.61
CA LEU A 255 11.02 -12.81 1.11
C LEU A 255 12.30 -12.75 1.93
N SER A 256 12.25 -13.21 3.17
CA SER A 256 13.39 -13.29 4.07
C SER A 256 14.33 -14.44 3.71
N ASP A 257 15.59 -14.27 4.07
CA ASP A 257 16.64 -15.29 4.01
C ASP A 257 16.68 -16.21 5.24
N HIS A 258 15.62 -16.20 6.04
CA HIS A 258 15.59 -16.82 7.35
C HIS A 258 15.43 -18.35 7.26
N GLU A 259 16.33 -19.11 7.88
CA GLU A 259 16.31 -20.59 7.82
C GLU A 259 15.01 -21.18 8.39
N GLY A 260 14.46 -20.57 9.45
CA GLY A 260 13.18 -20.96 10.05
C GLY A 260 11.94 -20.60 9.21
N ALA A 261 12.08 -19.87 8.09
CA ALA A 261 10.95 -19.49 7.25
C ALA A 261 10.24 -20.71 6.66
N ARG A 262 10.99 -21.71 6.20
CA ARG A 262 10.41 -22.87 5.50
C ARG A 262 9.45 -23.68 6.37
N PRO A 263 9.81 -24.16 7.58
CA PRO A 263 8.88 -24.89 8.44
C PRO A 263 7.60 -24.09 8.76
N LEU A 264 7.74 -22.78 8.97
CA LEU A 264 6.60 -21.90 9.23
C LEU A 264 5.70 -21.74 8.00
N LEU A 265 6.27 -21.55 6.81
CA LEU A 265 5.51 -21.51 5.57
C LEU A 265 4.77 -22.83 5.30
N GLN A 266 5.37 -23.98 5.59
CA GLN A 266 4.69 -25.28 5.49
C GLN A 266 3.52 -25.42 6.47
N LYS A 267 3.64 -24.84 7.68
CA LYS A 267 2.54 -24.74 8.64
C LYS A 267 1.43 -23.82 8.13
N LEU A 268 1.78 -22.64 7.61
CA LEU A 268 0.84 -21.66 7.05
C LEU A 268 0.14 -22.15 5.77
N ALA A 269 0.79 -23.02 4.99
CA ALA A 269 0.19 -23.74 3.87
C ALA A 269 -0.88 -24.77 4.31
N ARG A 270 -1.15 -24.90 5.61
CA ARG A 270 -2.24 -25.68 6.19
C ARG A 270 -3.20 -24.82 7.01
N ASP A 271 -3.10 -23.49 6.88
CA ASP A 271 -4.02 -22.57 7.53
C ASP A 271 -5.47 -22.88 7.12
N ARG A 272 -6.38 -22.72 8.08
CA ARG A 272 -7.77 -23.15 7.96
C ARG A 272 -8.74 -21.99 7.83
N ASP A 273 -8.28 -20.75 7.93
CA ASP A 273 -9.13 -19.60 7.68
C ASP A 273 -9.40 -19.49 6.18
N TYR A 274 -10.67 -19.28 5.83
CA TYR A 274 -11.11 -19.21 4.44
C TYR A 274 -12.12 -18.09 4.20
N LEU A 275 -12.17 -17.61 2.97
CA LEU A 275 -13.18 -16.69 2.45
C LEU A 275 -14.18 -17.48 1.61
N LEU A 276 -15.46 -17.34 1.92
CA LEU A 276 -16.57 -17.89 1.15
C LEU A 276 -17.17 -16.80 0.25
N LEU A 277 -16.97 -16.94 -1.05
CA LEU A 277 -17.48 -16.00 -2.06
C LEU A 277 -18.59 -16.63 -2.89
N PRO A 278 -19.47 -15.84 -3.52
CA PRO A 278 -20.38 -16.34 -4.56
C PRO A 278 -19.58 -17.06 -5.66
N GLY A 279 -20.02 -18.25 -6.07
CA GLY A 279 -19.44 -18.98 -7.19
C GLY A 279 -20.04 -18.58 -8.54
N SER A 280 -19.51 -19.14 -9.61
CA SER A 280 -19.93 -18.87 -11.00
C SER A 280 -21.33 -19.39 -11.33
N THR A 281 -21.83 -20.38 -10.59
CA THR A 281 -23.12 -21.04 -10.78
C THR A 281 -24.05 -20.83 -9.58
N SER A 282 -25.36 -20.90 -9.82
CA SER A 282 -26.34 -20.90 -8.75
C SER A 282 -26.15 -22.12 -7.85
N GLY A 283 -25.71 -21.90 -6.61
CA GLY A 283 -25.47 -22.96 -5.62
C GLY A 283 -24.00 -23.26 -5.34
N SER A 284 -23.07 -22.81 -6.19
CA SER A 284 -21.64 -22.89 -5.91
C SER A 284 -21.16 -21.78 -4.98
N ARG A 285 -20.13 -22.12 -4.22
CA ARG A 285 -19.34 -21.17 -3.46
C ARG A 285 -17.87 -21.30 -3.86
N ARG A 286 -17.23 -20.16 -4.04
CA ARG A 286 -15.77 -20.12 -4.19
C ARG A 286 -15.15 -20.04 -2.80
N VAL A 287 -14.32 -21.01 -2.46
CA VAL A 287 -13.55 -21.03 -1.21
C VAL A 287 -12.13 -20.58 -1.53
N LEU A 288 -11.65 -19.54 -0.84
CA LEU A 288 -10.27 -19.08 -0.92
C LEU A 288 -9.62 -19.21 0.45
N TYR A 289 -8.37 -19.69 0.52
CA TYR A 289 -7.61 -19.74 1.76
C TYR A 289 -6.50 -18.69 1.69
N PRO A 290 -6.73 -17.44 2.11
CA PRO A 290 -5.80 -16.34 1.86
C PRO A 290 -4.39 -16.62 2.38
N VAL A 291 -4.26 -17.02 3.65
CA VAL A 291 -2.96 -17.34 4.28
C VAL A 291 -2.25 -18.50 3.57
N ARG A 292 -3.02 -19.53 3.24
CA ARG A 292 -2.51 -20.73 2.58
C ARG A 292 -2.00 -20.39 1.18
N ALA A 293 -2.76 -19.61 0.41
CA ALA A 293 -2.38 -19.15 -0.92
C ALA A 293 -1.08 -18.33 -0.87
N THR A 294 -0.94 -17.38 0.07
CA THR A 294 0.31 -16.63 0.23
C THR A 294 1.49 -17.55 0.54
N ALA A 295 1.31 -18.48 1.50
CA ALA A 295 2.36 -19.41 1.91
C ALA A 295 2.76 -20.36 0.78
N GLU A 296 1.79 -20.83 0.00
CA GLU A 296 1.97 -21.65 -1.19
C GLU A 296 2.80 -20.92 -2.25
N VAL A 297 2.46 -19.67 -2.58
CA VAL A 297 3.24 -18.84 -3.52
C VAL A 297 4.68 -18.66 -3.02
N MET A 298 4.87 -18.39 -1.73
CA MET A 298 6.19 -18.22 -1.14
C MET A 298 7.01 -19.53 -1.10
N LEU A 299 6.38 -20.67 -0.84
CA LEU A 299 7.03 -21.98 -0.96
C LEU A 299 7.46 -22.25 -2.39
N GLY A 300 6.62 -21.91 -3.38
CA GLY A 300 6.95 -22.00 -4.79
C GLY A 300 8.16 -21.14 -5.17
N ARG A 301 8.23 -19.91 -4.66
CA ARG A 301 9.41 -19.02 -4.81
C ARG A 301 10.69 -19.69 -4.30
N LEU A 302 10.60 -20.40 -3.17
CA LEU A 302 11.71 -21.14 -2.57
C LEU A 302 11.99 -22.50 -3.24
N GLY A 303 11.32 -22.83 -4.34
CA GLY A 303 11.54 -24.05 -5.12
C GLY A 303 10.80 -25.28 -4.62
N PHE A 304 9.80 -25.12 -3.74
CA PHE A 304 8.99 -26.24 -3.24
C PHE A 304 7.73 -26.44 -4.09
N PRO A 305 7.27 -27.69 -4.25
CA PRO A 305 6.04 -27.97 -4.98
C PRO A 305 4.85 -27.35 -4.27
N VAL A 306 4.00 -26.68 -5.05
CA VAL A 306 2.81 -25.99 -4.57
C VAL A 306 1.58 -26.72 -5.07
N ARG A 307 0.64 -27.01 -4.17
CA ARG A 307 -0.72 -27.39 -4.56
C ARG A 307 -1.57 -26.13 -4.47
N ARG A 308 -2.15 -25.66 -5.57
CA ARG A 308 -3.07 -24.51 -5.51
C ARG A 308 -4.25 -24.86 -4.60
N SER A 309 -4.47 -24.06 -3.57
CA SER A 309 -5.59 -24.21 -2.67
C SER A 309 -6.79 -23.35 -3.05
N GLY A 310 -7.97 -23.79 -2.60
CA GLY A 310 -9.24 -23.16 -2.95
C GLY A 310 -9.81 -23.63 -4.28
N GLY A 311 -10.91 -23.03 -4.68
CA GLY A 311 -11.67 -23.43 -5.86
C GLY A 311 -13.16 -23.17 -5.70
N GLU A 312 -13.92 -23.52 -6.74
CA GLU A 312 -15.37 -23.55 -6.67
C GLU A 312 -15.83 -24.92 -6.20
N PHE A 313 -16.73 -24.94 -5.22
CA PHE A 313 -17.24 -26.16 -4.61
C PHE A 313 -18.76 -26.07 -4.44
N GLU A 314 -19.40 -27.24 -4.51
CA GLU A 314 -20.84 -27.41 -4.29
C GLU A 314 -21.10 -28.58 -3.34
N GLY A 315 -22.27 -28.57 -2.70
CA GLY A 315 -22.80 -29.69 -1.91
C GLY A 315 -21.81 -30.27 -0.89
N ARG A 316 -21.47 -31.55 -1.05
CA ARG A 316 -20.56 -32.28 -0.16
C ARG A 316 -19.11 -31.79 -0.24
N ALA A 317 -18.64 -31.46 -1.44
CA ALA A 317 -17.28 -30.97 -1.65
C ALA A 317 -17.05 -29.64 -0.92
N LEU A 318 -18.07 -28.76 -0.89
CA LEU A 318 -18.01 -27.52 -0.12
C LEU A 318 -17.90 -27.76 1.38
N ARG A 319 -18.68 -28.70 1.93
CA ARG A 319 -18.59 -29.10 3.35
C ARG A 319 -17.24 -29.70 3.69
N GLU A 320 -16.65 -30.47 2.78
CA GLU A 320 -15.33 -31.07 2.95
C GLU A 320 -14.21 -30.03 2.89
N ALA A 321 -14.27 -29.10 1.93
CA ALA A 321 -13.32 -28.00 1.83
C ALA A 321 -13.36 -27.10 3.08
N THR A 322 -14.55 -26.76 3.57
CA THR A 322 -14.71 -25.86 4.72
C THR A 322 -14.52 -26.54 6.08
N ARG A 323 -14.37 -27.88 6.10
CA ARG A 323 -14.34 -28.69 7.33
C ARG A 323 -13.20 -28.27 8.26
N GLY A 324 -13.57 -27.91 9.50
CA GLY A 324 -12.61 -27.57 10.55
C GLY A 324 -11.89 -26.23 10.36
N GLY A 325 -12.32 -25.44 9.37
CA GLY A 325 -11.87 -24.08 9.14
C GLY A 325 -12.86 -23.03 9.62
N ARG A 326 -12.46 -21.76 9.53
CA ARG A 326 -13.25 -20.61 9.94
C ARG A 326 -13.51 -19.70 8.74
N ASP A 327 -14.79 -19.43 8.45
CA ASP A 327 -15.17 -18.42 7.46
C ASP A 327 -14.85 -17.02 8.02
N VAL A 328 -13.98 -16.29 7.32
CA VAL A 328 -13.53 -14.95 7.70
C VAL A 328 -14.05 -13.85 6.76
N THR A 329 -15.07 -14.14 5.95
CA THR A 329 -15.74 -13.16 5.06
C THR A 329 -16.22 -11.91 5.77
N ARG A 330 -16.59 -12.04 7.06
CA ARG A 330 -17.04 -10.93 7.90
C ARG A 330 -16.04 -10.55 8.98
N ASP A 331 -14.80 -11.03 8.90
CA ASP A 331 -13.76 -10.62 9.83
C ASP A 331 -13.37 -9.16 9.56
N ARG A 332 -14.18 -8.27 10.12
CA ARG A 332 -13.89 -6.85 10.32
C ARG A 332 -13.40 -6.62 11.75
N SER A 333 -12.95 -7.66 12.46
CA SER A 333 -12.52 -7.52 13.85
C SER A 333 -11.29 -6.62 13.91
N GLY A 334 -11.48 -5.46 14.54
CA GLY A 334 -10.47 -4.41 14.63
C GLY A 334 -10.45 -3.40 13.48
N MET A 335 -11.23 -3.57 12.39
CA MET A 335 -11.36 -2.54 11.37
C MET A 335 -12.36 -1.46 11.81
N LYS A 336 -12.03 -0.19 11.53
CA LYS A 336 -13.02 0.90 11.60
C LYS A 336 -14.13 0.59 10.59
N ARG A 337 -15.32 0.27 11.10
CA ARG A 337 -16.43 -0.38 10.36
C ARG A 337 -16.94 0.38 9.12
N GLY A 338 -16.50 1.62 8.89
CA GLY A 338 -16.85 2.45 7.74
C GLY A 338 -15.75 2.64 6.69
N ILE A 339 -14.60 1.98 6.82
CA ILE A 339 -13.45 2.23 5.93
C ILE A 339 -12.79 0.88 5.61
N THR A 340 -12.79 0.49 4.35
CA THR A 340 -11.85 -0.50 3.79
C THR A 340 -10.94 0.25 2.84
N SER A 341 -9.65 -0.10 2.81
CA SER A 341 -8.78 0.43 1.76
C SER A 341 -9.33 -0.04 0.42
N SER A 342 -9.45 0.90 -0.51
CA SER A 342 -9.82 0.60 -1.87
C SER A 342 -8.60 0.45 -2.79
N VAL A 343 -7.40 0.68 -2.23
CA VAL A 343 -6.14 0.28 -2.84
C VAL A 343 -6.08 -1.24 -2.79
N GLN A 344 -6.25 -1.89 -3.93
CA GLN A 344 -6.22 -3.34 -4.01
C GLN A 344 -4.82 -3.87 -3.67
N PHE A 345 -4.65 -4.32 -2.43
CA PHE A 345 -3.57 -5.22 -2.04
C PHE A 345 -3.82 -6.67 -2.51
N HIS A 346 -5.02 -6.96 -3.03
CA HIS A 346 -5.50 -8.30 -3.41
C HIS A 346 -4.81 -8.89 -4.66
N GLU A 347 -4.03 -8.11 -5.41
CA GLU A 347 -3.18 -8.66 -6.49
C GLU A 347 -1.84 -9.24 -5.99
N TRP A 348 -1.67 -9.35 -4.67
CA TRP A 348 -0.44 -9.80 -3.99
C TRP A 348 -0.58 -11.12 -3.21
N GLY A 349 -1.64 -11.88 -3.47
CA GLY A 349 -1.93 -13.10 -2.71
C GLY A 349 -2.36 -12.79 -1.29
N TRP A 350 -3.41 -11.97 -1.16
CA TRP A 350 -4.07 -11.59 0.08
C TRP A 350 -5.55 -11.46 -0.13
#